data_AF-A0A522QER3-F1
#
_entry.id   AF-A0A522QER3-F1
#
_cell.length_a   1.000
_cell.length_b   1.000
_cell.length_c   1.000
_cell.angle_alpha   90.00
_cell.angle_beta   90.00
_cell.angle_gamma   90.00
#
_symmetry.space_group_name_H-M   'P 1'
#
loop_
_entity.id
_entity.type
_entity.pdbx_description
1 polymer ?
#
loop_
_entity_poly.entity_id
_entity_poly.type
_entity_poly.pdbx_seq_one_letter_code
_entity_poly.pdbx_strand_id
1 'polypeptide(L)'
;MNGTHVSPDLGDTVYVANVIRAGEEEDYGVASPVYQVLQGRVLDPRTEGGFVLFTAPVEGREVRLAAAPERCWSSPGNAGREAYRASLADERVRRQDLEEFPAIAHRNAWSPAEAEIAKMRAVDNIKTIETARAALFADLQQKYGIQQEAIEEPVIAPKRHRLGFGLS
;
A
#
# COMPACT_ATOMS: atom_id res chain seq x y z
N MET A 1 0.06 -9.10 18.28
CA MET A 1 1.13 -8.13 18.63
C MET A 1 0.82 -6.81 17.95
N ASN A 2 0.84 -5.70 18.69
CA ASN A 2 0.64 -4.35 18.14
C ASN A 2 1.82 -4.03 17.21
N GLY A 3 1.55 -3.90 15.90
CA GLY A 3 2.57 -3.61 14.89
C GLY A 3 3.22 -2.26 15.16
N THR A 4 4.46 -2.30 15.64
CA THR A 4 5.34 -1.13 15.74
C THR A 4 6.24 -1.14 14.52
N HIS A 5 6.48 0.04 13.93
CA HIS A 5 7.56 0.21 12.95
C HIS A 5 8.85 -0.34 13.55
N VAL A 6 9.62 -1.05 12.75
CA VAL A 6 10.87 -1.64 13.22
C VAL A 6 11.97 -0.60 13.10
N SER A 7 12.91 -0.59 14.04
CA SER A 7 14.26 -0.09 13.77
C SER A 7 15.08 -1.31 13.34
N PRO A 8 15.10 -1.65 12.04
CA PRO A 8 15.76 -2.85 11.58
C PRO A 8 17.26 -2.79 11.86
N ASP A 9 17.87 -3.94 12.13
CA ASP A 9 19.31 -4.12 12.19
C ASP A 9 19.82 -4.91 10.98
N LEU A 10 21.14 -4.92 10.77
CA LEU A 10 21.79 -5.64 9.69
C LEU A 10 21.40 -7.13 9.72
N GLY A 11 20.90 -7.62 8.59
CA GLY A 11 20.48 -9.00 8.45
C GLY A 11 19.12 -9.31 9.07
N ASP A 12 18.36 -8.33 9.56
CA ASP A 12 16.98 -8.59 9.95
C ASP A 12 16.09 -8.90 8.74
N THR A 13 15.02 -9.66 8.98
CA THR A 13 13.93 -9.78 8.00
C THR A 13 12.96 -8.62 8.20
N VAL A 14 12.68 -7.90 7.12
CA VAL A 14 11.69 -6.81 7.09
C VAL A 14 10.61 -7.08 6.07
N TYR A 15 9.43 -6.53 6.32
CA TYR A 15 8.30 -6.56 5.41
C TYR A 15 7.95 -5.13 5.01
N VAL A 16 7.87 -4.86 3.72
CA VAL A 16 7.59 -3.52 3.18
C VAL A 16 6.33 -3.60 2.31
N ALA A 17 5.40 -2.67 2.54
CA ALA A 17 4.27 -2.46 1.66
C ALA A 17 4.76 -1.75 0.39
N ASN A 18 4.84 -2.49 -0.71
CA ASN A 18 5.16 -1.92 -2.01
C ASN A 18 3.87 -1.50 -2.72
N VAL A 19 3.72 -0.19 -2.92
CA VAL A 19 2.53 0.45 -3.48
C VAL A 19 2.96 1.21 -4.72
N ILE A 20 2.51 0.74 -5.88
CA ILE A 20 2.60 1.44 -7.17
C ILE A 20 1.18 1.87 -7.52
N ARG A 21 0.94 3.17 -7.65
CA ARG A 21 -0.41 3.71 -7.80
C ARG A 21 -0.83 3.75 -9.27
N ALA A 22 -2.13 3.64 -9.51
CA ALA A 22 -2.70 3.74 -10.84
C ALA A 22 -2.57 5.19 -11.36
N GLY A 23 -1.84 5.38 -12.46
CA GLY A 23 -1.79 6.64 -13.21
C GLY A 23 -0.59 7.57 -12.94
N GLU A 24 0.54 7.05 -12.47
CA GLU A 24 1.78 7.83 -12.32
C GLU A 24 2.70 7.87 -13.56
N GLU A 25 2.27 7.38 -14.74
CA GLU A 25 3.02 7.61 -15.99
C GLU A 25 2.11 8.19 -17.09
N GLU A 26 2.38 9.45 -17.46
CA GLU A 26 1.71 10.13 -18.57
C GLU A 26 2.19 9.67 -19.96
N ASP A 27 3.28 8.87 -20.08
CA ASP A 27 3.90 8.63 -21.39
C ASP A 27 4.19 7.17 -21.81
N TYR A 28 4.12 6.16 -20.93
CA TYR A 28 4.48 4.78 -21.33
C TYR A 28 3.56 3.70 -20.73
N GLY A 29 2.28 3.74 -21.11
CA GLY A 29 1.33 2.68 -20.79
C GLY A 29 0.81 2.77 -19.36
N VAL A 30 -0.47 2.41 -19.17
CA VAL A 30 -1.08 2.41 -17.85
C VAL A 30 -0.45 1.27 -17.05
N ALA A 31 0.57 1.57 -16.24
CA ALA A 31 1.07 0.62 -15.26
C ALA A 31 -0.09 0.31 -14.30
N SER A 32 -0.54 -0.95 -14.33
CA SER A 32 -1.56 -1.43 -13.40
C SER A 32 -1.07 -1.17 -11.96
N PRO A 33 -1.94 -0.68 -11.06
CA PRO A 33 -1.56 -0.50 -9.67
C PRO A 33 -1.07 -1.82 -9.08
N VAL A 34 -0.05 -1.75 -8.23
CA VAL A 34 0.50 -2.89 -7.51
C VAL A 34 0.39 -2.61 -6.01
N TYR A 35 -0.29 -3.49 -5.30
CA TYR A 35 -0.30 -3.53 -3.84
C TYR A 35 0.28 -4.88 -3.43
N GLN A 36 1.50 -4.90 -2.90
CA GLN A 36 2.16 -6.16 -2.53
C GLN A 36 2.99 -6.01 -1.25
N VAL A 37 3.27 -7.14 -0.60
CA VAL A 37 4.21 -7.19 0.52
C VAL A 37 5.53 -7.79 0.05
N LEU A 38 6.59 -6.99 0.13
CA LEU A 38 7.95 -7.45 -0.11
C LEU A 38 8.56 -7.91 1.21
N GLN A 39 8.93 -9.18 1.27
CA GLN A 39 9.78 -9.70 2.33
C GLN A 39 11.23 -9.58 1.90
N GLY A 40 12.06 -9.02 2.76
CA GLY A 40 13.47 -8.85 2.45
C GLY A 40 14.42 -8.92 3.63
N ARG A 41 15.72 -8.99 3.32
CA ARG A 41 16.81 -9.04 4.30
C ARG A 41 17.58 -7.73 4.29
N VAL A 42 17.74 -7.12 5.46
CA VAL A 42 18.40 -5.83 5.62
C VAL A 42 19.88 -5.94 5.29
N LEU A 43 20.35 -5.08 4.39
CA LEU A 43 21.75 -4.92 3.99
C LEU A 43 22.41 -3.72 4.66
N ASP A 44 21.64 -2.66 4.87
CA ASP A 44 22.07 -1.46 5.58
C ASP A 44 20.87 -0.92 6.36
N PRO A 45 20.88 -0.97 7.71
CA PRO A 45 19.77 -0.50 8.51
C PRO A 45 19.59 1.02 8.47
N ARG A 46 20.65 1.78 8.15
CA ARG A 46 20.62 3.25 8.03
C ARG A 46 21.69 3.74 7.06
N THR A 47 21.30 3.83 5.80
CA THR A 47 22.10 4.52 4.78
C THR A 47 22.32 5.99 5.15
N GLU A 48 23.32 6.65 4.56
CA GLU A 48 23.58 8.08 4.75
C GLU A 48 22.36 8.97 4.41
N GLY A 49 21.47 8.50 3.53
CA GLY A 49 20.21 9.16 3.18
C GLY A 49 19.05 8.91 4.15
N GLY A 50 19.25 8.15 5.23
CA GLY A 50 18.21 7.84 6.21
C GLY A 50 17.26 6.70 5.81
N PHE A 51 17.60 5.92 4.78
CA PHE A 51 16.81 4.77 4.32
C PHE A 51 17.36 3.45 4.84
N VAL A 52 16.49 2.44 4.91
CA VAL A 52 16.84 1.03 5.10
C VAL A 52 17.06 0.40 3.72
N LEU A 53 18.25 -0.12 3.47
CA LEU A 53 18.55 -0.93 2.29
C LEU A 53 18.30 -2.40 2.61
N PHE A 54 17.59 -3.11 1.74
CA PHE A 54 17.30 -4.53 1.89
C PHE A 54 17.29 -5.25 0.53
N THR A 55 17.44 -6.57 0.52
CA THR A 55 17.17 -7.38 -0.68
C THR A 55 15.82 -8.05 -0.59
N ALA A 56 15.11 -8.12 -1.71
CA ALA A 56 13.86 -8.88 -1.80
C ALA A 56 13.73 -9.54 -3.20
N PRO A 57 13.05 -10.69 -3.28
CA PRO A 57 12.73 -11.31 -4.57
C PRO A 57 11.60 -10.54 -5.25
N VAL A 58 11.88 -9.99 -6.43
CA VAL A 58 10.91 -9.35 -7.33
C VAL A 58 10.96 -10.09 -8.66
N GLU A 59 9.84 -10.66 -9.09
CA GLU A 59 9.74 -11.42 -10.35
C GLU A 59 10.81 -12.54 -10.49
N GLY A 60 11.12 -13.21 -9.39
CA GLY A 60 12.12 -14.29 -9.35
C GLY A 60 13.58 -13.84 -9.36
N ARG A 61 13.84 -12.53 -9.23
CA ARG A 61 15.20 -11.97 -9.12
C ARG A 61 15.38 -11.29 -7.77
N GLU A 62 16.53 -11.50 -7.14
CA GLU A 62 16.92 -10.73 -5.95
C GLU A 62 17.28 -9.31 -6.38
N VAL A 63 16.57 -8.34 -5.82
CA VAL A 63 16.77 -6.91 -6.11
C VAL A 63 17.10 -6.17 -4.82
N ARG A 64 18.00 -5.20 -4.89
CA ARG A 64 18.28 -4.26 -3.79
C ARG A 64 17.27 -3.12 -3.83
N LEU A 65 16.61 -2.89 -2.71
CA LEU A 65 15.56 -1.90 -2.56
C LEU A 65 15.84 -1.02 -1.35
N ALA A 66 15.40 0.22 -1.41
CA ALA A 66 15.45 1.17 -0.31
C ALA A 66 14.03 1.48 0.16
N ALA A 67 13.81 1.49 1.48
CA ALA A 67 12.57 1.94 2.09
C ALA A 67 12.85 2.91 3.22
N ALA A 68 11.93 3.84 3.45
CA ALA A 68 11.97 4.66 4.65
C ALA A 68 11.77 3.75 5.89
N PRO A 69 12.44 4.01 7.03
CA PRO A 69 12.36 3.15 8.21
C PRO A 69 10.93 2.93 8.71
N GLU A 70 10.07 3.95 8.62
CA GLU A 70 8.64 3.90 8.94
C GLU A 70 7.82 3.07 7.94
N ARG A 71 8.40 2.54 6.88
CA ARG A 71 7.74 1.59 5.97
C ARG A 71 8.21 0.16 6.17
N CYS A 72 9.15 -0.06 7.11
CA CYS A 72 9.64 -1.38 7.48
C CYS A 72 8.83 -1.95 8.65
N TRP A 73 8.20 -3.09 8.41
CA TRP A 73 7.37 -3.81 9.37
C TRP A 73 8.03 -5.12 9.80
N SER A 74 7.75 -5.53 11.03
CA SER A 74 8.20 -6.82 11.59
C SER A 74 7.31 -7.99 11.19
N SER A 75 6.16 -7.73 10.56
CA SER A 75 5.26 -8.78 10.14
C SER A 75 4.61 -8.48 8.78
N PRO A 76 4.34 -9.52 7.98
CA PRO A 76 3.69 -9.37 6.69
C PRO A 76 2.25 -8.88 6.84
N GLY A 77 1.57 -9.20 7.95
CA GLY A 77 0.21 -8.72 8.21
C GLY A 77 0.13 -7.20 8.37
N ASN A 78 1.11 -6.57 9.02
CA ASN A 78 1.11 -5.11 9.16
C ASN A 78 1.46 -4.41 7.84
N ALA A 79 2.44 -4.93 7.11
CA ALA A 79 2.74 -4.45 5.77
C ALA A 79 1.52 -4.62 4.83
N GLY A 80 0.83 -5.77 4.92
CA GLY A 80 -0.37 -6.06 4.15
C GLY A 80 -1.53 -5.10 4.46
N ARG A 81 -1.72 -4.73 5.74
CA ARG A 81 -2.67 -3.69 6.15
C ARG A 81 -2.34 -2.34 5.55
N GLU A 82 -1.07 -1.97 5.49
CA GLU A 82 -0.67 -0.69 4.89
C GLU A 82 -0.91 -0.68 3.38
N ALA A 83 -0.58 -1.77 2.68
CA ALA A 83 -0.90 -1.94 1.27
C ALA A 83 -2.43 -1.91 1.01
N TYR A 84 -3.23 -2.56 1.87
CA TYR A 84 -4.68 -2.53 1.79
C TYR A 84 -5.25 -1.12 2.01
N ARG A 85 -4.76 -0.40 3.03
CA ARG A 85 -5.15 1.00 3.28
C ARG A 85 -4.83 1.91 2.09
N ALA A 86 -3.67 1.74 1.47
CA ALA A 86 -3.32 2.46 0.27
C ALA A 86 -4.32 2.15 -0.87
N SER A 87 -4.68 0.88 -1.07
CA SER A 87 -5.66 0.50 -2.09
C SER A 87 -7.04 1.12 -1.86
N LEU A 88 -7.49 1.21 -0.61
CA LEU A 88 -8.75 1.87 -0.24
C LEU A 88 -8.69 3.38 -0.46
N ALA A 89 -7.57 4.01 -0.12
CA ALA A 89 -7.37 5.44 -0.34
C ALA A 89 -7.41 5.76 -1.84
N ASP A 90 -6.73 4.96 -2.66
CA ASP A 90 -6.69 5.16 -4.11
C ASP A 90 -8.08 4.92 -4.73
N GLU A 91 -8.79 3.86 -4.33
CA GLU A 91 -10.16 3.60 -4.76
C GLU A 91 -11.09 4.77 -4.40
N ARG A 92 -10.99 5.29 -3.17
CA ARG A 92 -11.80 6.42 -2.70
C ARG A 92 -11.57 7.67 -3.54
N VAL A 93 -10.31 8.00 -3.84
CA VAL A 93 -9.98 9.15 -4.71
C VAL A 93 -10.62 8.98 -6.08
N ARG A 94 -10.50 7.79 -6.70
CA ARG A 94 -11.09 7.54 -8.02
C ARG A 94 -12.62 7.58 -8.03
N ARG A 95 -13.27 7.14 -6.95
CA ARG A 95 -14.73 7.27 -6.80
C ARG A 95 -15.14 8.73 -6.63
N GLN A 96 -14.38 9.52 -5.86
CA GLN A 96 -14.62 10.95 -5.73
C GLN A 96 -14.43 11.69 -7.07
N ASP A 97 -13.40 11.33 -7.84
CA ASP A 97 -13.18 11.88 -9.20
C ASP A 97 -14.41 11.64 -10.11
N LEU A 98 -15.11 10.50 -9.95
CA LEU A 98 -16.33 10.21 -10.71
C LEU A 98 -17.55 11.02 -10.24
N GLU A 99 -17.67 11.29 -8.94
CA GLU A 99 -18.73 12.14 -8.39
C GLU A 99 -18.55 13.60 -8.82
N GLU A 100 -17.31 14.09 -8.81
CA GLU A 100 -16.94 15.45 -9.21
C GLU A 100 -16.71 15.59 -10.72
N PHE A 101 -16.92 14.51 -11.49
CA PHE A 101 -16.57 14.45 -12.90
C PHE A 101 -17.12 15.60 -13.75
N PRO A 102 -18.39 16.05 -13.59
CA PRO A 102 -18.89 17.19 -14.33
C PRO A 102 -18.08 18.48 -14.09
N ALA A 103 -17.62 18.70 -12.86
CA ALA A 103 -16.79 19.85 -12.51
C ALA A 103 -15.37 19.70 -13.06
N ILE A 104 -14.79 18.50 -13.03
CA ILE A 104 -13.47 18.20 -13.60
C ILE A 104 -13.48 18.40 -15.11
N ALA A 105 -14.48 17.88 -15.81
CA ALA A 105 -14.63 18.01 -17.26
C ALA A 105 -14.80 19.49 -17.67
N HIS A 106 -15.61 20.25 -16.93
CA HIS A 106 -15.76 21.69 -17.15
C HIS A 106 -14.45 22.45 -16.91
N ARG A 107 -13.72 22.15 -15.81
CA ARG A 107 -12.43 22.78 -15.49
C ARG A 107 -11.38 22.54 -16.56
N ASN A 108 -11.35 21.32 -17.12
CA ASN A 108 -10.38 20.93 -18.14
C ASN A 108 -10.84 21.27 -19.57
N ALA A 109 -12.01 21.91 -19.73
CA ALA A 109 -12.62 22.25 -21.01
C ALA A 109 -12.70 21.06 -21.99
N TRP A 110 -12.94 19.85 -21.46
CA TRP A 110 -13.06 18.65 -22.27
C TRP A 110 -14.31 18.69 -23.15
N SER A 111 -14.16 18.27 -24.41
CA SER A 111 -15.30 17.97 -25.26
C SER A 111 -16.14 16.83 -24.66
N PRO A 112 -17.42 16.70 -25.05
CA PRO A 112 -18.26 15.59 -24.58
C PRO A 112 -17.64 14.21 -24.82
N ALA A 113 -16.92 14.02 -25.93
CA ALA A 113 -16.24 12.77 -26.25
C ALA A 113 -15.04 12.50 -25.34
N GLU A 114 -14.21 13.51 -25.06
CA GLU A 114 -13.07 13.39 -24.13
C GLU A 114 -13.54 13.13 -22.70
N ALA A 115 -14.61 13.81 -22.28
CA ALA A 115 -15.25 13.59 -21.00
C ALA A 115 -15.76 12.15 -20.87
N GLU A 116 -16.42 11.60 -21.89
CA GLU A 116 -16.89 10.22 -21.84
C GLU A 116 -15.73 9.20 -21.76
N ILE A 117 -14.67 9.41 -22.55
CA ILE A 117 -13.47 8.55 -22.52
C ILE A 117 -12.79 8.60 -21.14
N ALA A 118 -12.60 9.80 -20.58
CA ALA A 118 -11.97 9.97 -19.27
C ALA A 118 -12.82 9.34 -18.15
N LYS A 119 -14.15 9.42 -18.25
CA LYS A 119 -15.07 8.77 -17.31
C LYS A 119 -14.98 7.25 -17.40
N MET A 120 -14.96 6.68 -18.61
CA MET A 120 -14.76 5.24 -18.81
C MET A 120 -13.44 4.77 -18.22
N ARG A 121 -12.34 5.51 -18.46
CA ARG A 121 -11.02 5.21 -17.87
C ARG A 121 -11.04 5.26 -16.35
N ALA A 122 -11.72 6.23 -15.75
CA ALA A 122 -11.83 6.31 -14.30
C ALA A 122 -12.59 5.11 -13.71
N VAL A 123 -13.66 4.64 -14.35
CA VAL A 123 -14.36 3.42 -13.97
C VAL A 123 -13.46 2.19 -14.11
N ASP A 124 -12.71 2.08 -15.20
CA ASP A 124 -11.79 0.96 -15.41
C ASP A 124 -10.65 0.96 -14.39
N ASN A 125 -10.09 2.12 -14.05
CA ASN A 125 -9.08 2.26 -13.00
C ASN A 125 -9.56 1.73 -11.64
N ILE A 126 -10.83 1.97 -11.27
CA ILE A 126 -11.42 1.42 -10.04
C ILE A 126 -11.40 -0.11 -10.09
N LYS A 127 -11.82 -0.72 -11.20
CA LYS A 127 -11.77 -2.17 -11.37
C LYS A 127 -10.34 -2.71 -11.32
N THR A 128 -9.37 -1.98 -11.87
CA THR A 128 -7.96 -2.38 -11.81
C THR A 128 -7.43 -2.33 -10.36
N ILE A 129 -7.82 -1.32 -9.58
CA ILE A 129 -7.50 -1.24 -8.15
C ILE A 129 -8.12 -2.42 -7.39
N GLU A 130 -9.39 -2.73 -7.63
CA GLU A 130 -10.09 -3.87 -7.02
C GLU A 130 -9.40 -5.20 -7.36
N THR A 131 -8.96 -5.38 -8.60
CA THR A 131 -8.23 -6.56 -9.08
C THR A 131 -6.86 -6.67 -8.41
N ALA A 132 -6.11 -5.57 -8.34
CA ALA A 132 -4.80 -5.55 -7.68
C ALA A 132 -4.92 -5.81 -6.17
N ARG A 133 -5.98 -5.32 -5.53
CA ARG A 133 -6.28 -5.62 -4.12
C ARG A 133 -6.62 -7.10 -3.92
N ALA A 134 -7.38 -7.71 -4.82
CA ALA A 134 -7.64 -9.15 -4.76
C ALA A 134 -6.33 -9.96 -4.89
N ALA A 135 -5.41 -9.53 -5.76
CA ALA A 135 -4.09 -10.12 -5.89
C ALA A 135 -3.25 -9.99 -4.61
N LEU A 136 -3.32 -8.84 -3.90
CA LEU A 136 -2.71 -8.67 -2.58
C LEU A 136 -3.18 -9.74 -1.61
N PHE A 137 -4.50 -9.96 -1.48
CA PHE A 137 -5.03 -10.95 -0.55
C PHE A 137 -4.66 -12.37 -0.94
N ALA A 138 -4.69 -12.70 -2.23
CA ALA A 138 -4.23 -14.00 -2.72
C ALA A 138 -2.75 -14.25 -2.36
N ASP A 139 -1.89 -13.25 -2.55
CA ASP A 139 -0.46 -13.33 -2.22
C ASP A 139 -0.22 -13.49 -0.71
N LEU A 140 -0.93 -12.70 0.10
CA LEU A 140 -0.86 -12.78 1.57
C LEU A 140 -1.27 -14.15 2.10
N GLN A 141 -2.35 -14.70 1.54
CA GLN A 141 -2.83 -16.03 1.90
C GLN A 141 -1.86 -17.12 1.45
N GLN A 142 -1.35 -17.04 0.21
CA GLN A 142 -0.45 -18.04 -0.36
C GLN A 142 0.92 -18.07 0.34
N LYS A 143 1.52 -16.90 0.60
CA LYS A 143 2.89 -16.81 1.15
C LYS A 143 2.92 -16.89 2.67
N TYR A 144 1.92 -16.34 3.35
CA TYR A 144 1.95 -16.14 4.80
C TYR A 144 0.78 -16.78 5.53
N GLY A 145 -0.20 -17.36 4.83
CA GLY A 145 -1.40 -17.94 5.43
C GLY A 145 -2.32 -16.90 6.10
N ILE A 146 -2.23 -15.63 5.69
CA ILE A 146 -3.00 -14.53 6.28
C ILE A 146 -4.31 -14.34 5.51
N GLN A 147 -5.42 -14.52 6.22
CA GLN A 147 -6.77 -14.33 5.69
C GLN A 147 -7.12 -12.84 5.54
N GLN A 148 -8.03 -12.54 4.61
CA GLN A 148 -8.49 -11.19 4.32
C GLN A 148 -9.04 -10.49 5.58
N GLU A 149 -9.82 -11.18 6.40
CA GLU A 149 -10.45 -10.64 7.60
C GLU A 149 -9.40 -10.12 8.60
N ALA A 150 -8.25 -10.80 8.72
CA ALA A 150 -7.18 -10.38 9.61
C ALA A 150 -6.52 -9.06 9.16
N ILE A 151 -6.58 -8.74 7.88
CA ILE A 151 -6.10 -7.48 7.31
C ILE A 151 -7.16 -6.39 7.40
N GLU A 152 -8.42 -6.72 7.12
CA GLU A 152 -9.53 -5.78 7.14
C GLU A 152 -9.94 -5.34 8.55
N GLU A 153 -9.72 -6.19 9.56
CA GLU A 153 -10.05 -5.87 10.94
C GLU A 153 -9.33 -4.58 11.40
N PRO A 154 -10.08 -3.59 11.92
CA PRO A 154 -9.47 -2.43 12.53
C PRO A 154 -8.65 -2.90 13.73
N VAL A 155 -7.36 -2.54 13.77
CA VAL A 155 -6.54 -2.70 14.97
C VAL A 155 -7.15 -1.81 16.04
N ILE A 156 -8.04 -2.37 16.86
CA ILE A 156 -8.49 -1.74 18.09
C ILE A 156 -7.23 -1.63 18.95
N ALA A 157 -6.64 -0.44 19.00
CA ALA A 157 -5.56 -0.16 19.93
C ALA A 157 -6.04 -0.64 21.32
N PRO A 158 -5.26 -1.44 22.06
CA PRO A 158 -5.68 -1.87 23.37
C PRO A 158 -6.05 -0.61 24.15
N LYS A 159 -7.30 -0.57 24.65
CA LYS A 159 -7.77 0.49 25.53
C LYS A 159 -6.67 0.65 26.57
N ARG A 160 -6.07 1.84 26.68
CA ARG A 160 -5.18 2.15 27.79
C ARG A 160 -5.99 1.81 29.04
N HIS A 161 -5.68 0.70 29.70
CA HIS A 161 -6.12 0.50 31.06
C HIS A 161 -5.55 1.71 31.80
N ARG A 162 -6.42 2.66 32.18
CA ARG A 162 -6.09 3.62 33.22
C ARG A 162 -5.66 2.75 34.40
N LEU A 163 -4.36 2.63 34.62
CA LEU A 163 -3.84 2.33 35.93
C LEU A 163 -4.38 3.47 36.79
N GLY A 164 -5.44 3.18 37.53
CA GLY A 164 -5.92 4.03 38.59
C GLY A 164 -4.79 4.09 39.59
N PHE A 165 -3.97 5.14 39.50
CA PHE A 165 -3.18 5.59 40.62
C PHE A 165 -4.19 6.06 41.66
N GLY A 166 -4.56 5.14 42.55
CA GLY A 166 -5.08 5.50 43.85
C GLY A 166 -3.96 6.23 44.57
N LEU A 167 -4.03 7.57 44.55
CA LEU A 167 -3.39 8.37 45.57
C LEU A 167 -4.41 8.52 46.69
N SER A 168 -3.96 7.99 47.84
CA SER A 168 -4.38 8.14 49.22
C SER A 168 -5.34 9.28 49.54
#